data_AF-A0A818KXB5-F1
#
_entry.id   AF-A0A818KXB5-F1
#
_cell.length_a   1.000
_cell.length_b   1.000
_cell.length_c   1.000
_cell.angle_alpha   90.00
_cell.angle_beta   90.00
_cell.angle_gamma   90.00
#
_symmetry.space_group_name_H-M   'P 1'
#
loop_
_entity.id
_entity.type
_entity.pdbx_description
1 polymer ?
#
loop_
_entity_poly.entity_id
_entity_poly.type
_entity_poly.pdbx_seq_one_letter_code
_entity_poly.pdbx_strand_id
1 'polypeptide(L)'
;MDREPCPWRIVDDCGGAFALGTIGGTFFHSIKGFRHAPSGQFRRLIGSLNAVKQRAPRIGASFGAWGCTFSLLDCSFVYLRKKEDPWNSILSGAATGAILQARQGPAAMFASAVFGGFILAMIEGTGILLNRYNQMFMPAPAVEEPPVDTDKGKVDLSMPSFFSSSPGQSSSASGHFS
;
A
#
# COMPACT_ATOMS: atom_id res chain seq x y z
N MET A 1 -1.00 5.56 -18.57
CA MET A 1 0.00 4.76 -17.84
C MET A 1 -0.54 3.35 -17.73
N ASP A 2 0.00 2.43 -18.53
CA ASP A 2 -0.39 1.03 -18.48
C ASP A 2 -0.13 0.49 -17.08
N ARG A 3 -1.16 -0.04 -16.42
CA ARG A 3 -0.99 -0.70 -15.13
C ARG A 3 -0.07 -1.89 -15.33
N GLU A 4 0.97 -1.99 -14.52
CA GLU A 4 1.83 -3.16 -14.51
C GLU A 4 0.97 -4.43 -14.34
N PRO A 5 1.24 -5.49 -15.12
CA PRO A 5 0.42 -6.69 -15.09
C PRO A 5 0.39 -7.26 -13.67
N CYS A 6 -0.81 -7.71 -13.26
CA CYS A 6 -1.15 -8.24 -11.93
C CYS A 6 -0.06 -9.09 -11.25
N PRO A 7 0.67 -10.01 -11.93
CA PRO A 7 1.73 -10.76 -11.26
C PRO A 7 2.89 -9.90 -10.74
N TRP A 8 3.24 -8.80 -11.39
CA TRP A 8 4.34 -7.94 -10.96
C TRP A 8 3.93 -7.01 -9.82
N ARG A 9 2.73 -6.44 -9.93
CA ARG A 9 2.15 -5.56 -8.90
C ARG A 9 2.00 -6.26 -7.54
N ILE A 10 1.57 -7.53 -7.52
CA ILE A 10 1.43 -8.30 -6.26
C ILE A 10 2.80 -8.45 -5.57
N VAL A 11 3.86 -8.73 -6.34
CA VAL A 11 5.21 -8.93 -5.78
C VAL A 11 5.75 -7.63 -5.22
N ASP A 12 5.57 -6.52 -5.94
CA ASP A 12 5.99 -5.19 -5.48
C ASP A 12 5.22 -4.76 -4.22
N ASP A 13 3.89 -4.88 -4.20
CA ASP A 13 3.06 -4.54 -3.04
C ASP A 13 3.41 -5.38 -1.81
N CYS A 14 3.65 -6.67 -2.00
CA CYS A 14 3.98 -7.58 -0.92
C CYS A 14 5.38 -7.34 -0.37
N GLY A 15 6.37 -7.13 -1.26
CA GLY A 15 7.74 -6.80 -0.90
C GLY A 15 7.84 -5.43 -0.22
N GLY A 16 7.14 -4.43 -0.76
CA GLY A 16 7.07 -3.09 -0.22
C GLY A 16 6.41 -3.05 1.16
N ALA A 17 5.30 -3.76 1.36
CA ALA A 17 4.65 -3.87 2.66
C ALA A 17 5.53 -4.63 3.68
N PHE A 18 6.23 -5.68 3.24
CA PHE A 18 7.19 -6.40 4.09
C PHE A 18 8.36 -5.50 4.52
N ALA A 19 8.94 -4.75 3.59
CA ALA A 19 10.02 -3.81 3.88
C ALA A 19 9.55 -2.73 4.86
N LEU A 20 8.38 -2.13 4.62
CA LEU A 20 7.79 -1.15 5.53
C LEU A 20 7.58 -1.71 6.94
N GLY A 21 7.03 -2.93 7.03
CA GLY A 21 6.79 -3.60 8.31
C GLY A 21 8.08 -4.00 9.04
N THR A 22 9.12 -4.44 8.32
CA THR A 22 10.41 -4.78 8.93
C THR A 22 11.18 -3.55 9.38
N ILE A 23 11.18 -2.47 8.61
CA ILE A 23 11.83 -1.20 8.98
C ILE A 23 11.12 -0.58 10.17
N GLY A 24 9.79 -0.42 10.09
CA GLY A 24 8.99 0.13 11.19
C GLY A 24 9.05 -0.74 12.45
N GLY A 25 8.97 -2.07 12.30
CA GLY A 25 9.11 -3.03 13.39
C GLY A 25 10.49 -2.99 14.03
N THR A 26 11.55 -2.82 13.24
CA THR A 26 12.92 -2.67 13.74
C THR A 26 13.06 -1.41 14.57
N PHE A 27 12.61 -0.26 14.06
CA PHE A 27 12.67 1.00 14.79
C PHE A 27 11.91 0.94 16.12
N PHE A 28 10.65 0.49 16.08
CA PHE A 28 9.80 0.42 17.27
C PHE A 28 10.32 -0.58 18.29
N HIS A 29 10.76 -1.78 17.86
CA HIS A 29 11.31 -2.78 18.76
C HIS A 29 12.73 -2.49 19.24
N SER A 30 13.50 -1.67 18.52
CA SER A 30 14.79 -1.20 19.01
C SER A 30 14.60 -0.30 20.22
N ILE A 31 13.69 0.69 20.12
CA ILE A 31 13.40 1.61 21.23
C ILE A 31 12.77 0.85 22.39
N LYS A 32 11.75 0.02 22.11
CA LYS A 32 11.05 -0.73 23.15
C LYS A 32 11.97 -1.75 23.82
N GLY A 33 12.81 -2.44 23.05
CA GLY A 33 13.79 -3.42 23.54
C GLY A 33 14.87 -2.77 24.40
N PHE A 34 15.38 -1.60 24.00
CA PHE A 34 16.35 -0.86 24.79
C PHE A 34 15.77 -0.35 26.12
N ARG A 35 14.50 0.07 26.12
CA ARG A 35 13.80 0.54 27.33
C ARG A 35 13.45 -0.59 28.33
N HIS A 36 13.13 -1.79 27.84
CA HIS A 36 12.72 -2.92 28.68
C HIS A 36 13.89 -3.84 29.09
N ALA A 37 15.10 -3.61 28.58
CA ALA A 37 16.27 -4.42 28.89
C ALA A 37 16.94 -4.04 30.23
N PRO A 38 17.60 -5.00 30.91
CA PRO A 38 18.26 -4.79 32.20
C PRO A 38 19.37 -3.72 32.14
N SER A 39 19.71 -3.14 33.29
CA SER A 39 20.68 -2.04 33.41
C SER A 39 22.05 -2.41 32.84
N GLY A 40 22.68 -1.44 32.16
CA GLY A 40 23.97 -1.58 31.46
C GLY A 40 23.85 -1.39 29.95
N GLN A 41 24.65 -0.47 29.38
CA GLN A 41 24.54 -0.08 27.96
C GLN A 41 24.70 -1.26 26.99
N PHE A 42 25.70 -2.13 27.24
CA PHE A 42 25.94 -3.33 26.44
C PHE A 42 24.79 -4.35 26.51
N ARG A 43 24.25 -4.56 27.72
CA ARG A 43 23.17 -5.53 27.97
C ARG A 43 21.83 -5.04 27.42
N ARG A 44 21.61 -3.72 27.41
CA ARG A 44 20.51 -3.05 26.71
C ARG A 44 20.60 -3.18 25.19
N LEU A 45 21.80 -3.04 24.63
CA LEU A 45 22.03 -3.20 23.20
C LEU A 45 21.71 -4.64 22.76
N ILE A 46 22.21 -5.63 23.50
CA ILE A 46 21.91 -7.06 23.24
C ILE A 46 20.41 -7.34 23.39
N GLY A 47 19.76 -6.83 24.43
CA GLY A 47 18.31 -6.99 24.63
C GLY A 47 17.49 -6.37 23.49
N SER A 48 17.91 -5.20 23.01
CA SER A 48 17.33 -4.53 21.84
C SER A 48 17.50 -5.37 20.56
N LEU A 49 18.72 -5.83 20.28
CA LEU A 49 19.02 -6.67 19.11
C LEU A 49 18.21 -7.97 19.11
N ASN A 50 18.09 -8.64 20.26
CA ASN A 50 17.27 -9.84 20.40
C ASN A 50 15.77 -9.54 20.18
N ALA A 51 15.28 -8.41 20.69
CA ALA A 51 13.90 -7.99 20.48
C ALA A 51 13.59 -7.70 19.00
N VAL A 52 14.49 -7.00 18.31
CA VAL A 52 14.39 -6.75 16.86
C VAL A 52 14.41 -8.07 16.08
N LYS A 53 15.40 -8.93 16.34
CA LYS A 53 15.58 -10.19 15.62
C LYS A 53 14.36 -11.11 15.72
N GLN A 54 13.68 -11.14 16.86
CA GLN A 54 12.51 -11.99 17.06
C GLN A 54 11.20 -11.38 16.55
N ARG A 55 11.08 -10.04 16.53
CA ARG A 55 9.77 -9.37 16.33
C ARG A 55 9.66 -8.61 15.01
N ALA A 56 10.74 -8.00 14.53
CA ALA A 56 10.75 -7.26 13.27
C ALA A 56 10.34 -8.12 12.05
N PRO A 57 10.88 -9.33 11.83
CA PRO A 57 10.45 -10.15 10.68
C PRO A 57 9.02 -10.67 10.83
N ARG A 58 8.54 -10.88 12.06
CA ARG A 58 7.16 -11.32 12.31
C ARG A 58 6.15 -10.23 11.93
N ILE A 59 6.43 -8.99 12.32
CA ILE A 59 5.60 -7.83 11.94
C ILE A 59 5.69 -7.59 10.43
N GLY A 60 6.90 -7.63 9.85
CA GLY A 60 7.11 -7.55 8.41
C GLY A 60 6.28 -8.59 7.65
N ALA A 61 6.28 -9.84 8.08
CA ALA A 61 5.50 -10.91 7.47
C ALA A 61 3.98 -10.65 7.55
N SER A 62 3.49 -10.13 8.68
CA SER A 62 2.07 -9.75 8.79
C SER A 62 1.68 -8.62 7.83
N PHE A 63 2.53 -7.60 7.68
CA PHE A 63 2.30 -6.52 6.72
C PHE A 63 2.42 -6.99 5.27
N GLY A 64 3.40 -7.85 4.98
CA GLY A 64 3.54 -8.48 3.66
C GLY A 64 2.32 -9.32 3.31
N ALA A 65 1.80 -10.14 4.23
CA ALA A 65 0.60 -10.94 4.01
C ALA A 65 -0.64 -10.06 3.76
N TRP A 66 -0.76 -8.94 4.47
CA TRP A 66 -1.81 -7.95 4.21
C TRP A 66 -1.67 -7.31 2.83
N GLY A 67 -0.46 -6.91 2.43
CA GLY A 67 -0.18 -6.34 1.10
C GLY A 67 -0.46 -7.33 -0.03
N CYS A 68 0.11 -8.52 0.06
CA CYS A 68 -0.12 -9.63 -0.87
C CYS A 68 -1.63 -9.92 -1.06
N THR A 69 -2.39 -10.03 0.04
CA THR A 69 -3.81 -10.40 -0.02
C THR A 69 -4.66 -9.26 -0.59
N PHE A 70 -4.35 -8.02 -0.25
CA PHE A 70 -5.01 -6.84 -0.81
C PHE A 70 -4.87 -6.78 -2.33
N SER A 71 -3.65 -6.89 -2.85
CA SER A 71 -3.39 -6.84 -4.30
C SER A 71 -4.00 -8.02 -5.04
N LEU A 72 -4.00 -9.22 -4.45
CA LEU A 72 -4.68 -10.40 -5.00
C LEU A 72 -6.19 -10.17 -5.14
N LEU A 73 -6.83 -9.60 -4.11
CA LEU A 73 -8.26 -9.33 -4.13
C LEU A 73 -8.62 -8.19 -5.09
N ASP A 74 -7.81 -7.13 -5.13
CA ASP A 74 -8.02 -6.02 -6.06
C ASP A 74 -7.92 -6.49 -7.52
N CYS A 75 -6.88 -7.25 -7.85
CA CYS A 75 -6.74 -7.87 -9.18
C CYS A 75 -7.91 -8.81 -9.51
N SER A 76 -8.39 -9.57 -8.53
CA SER A 76 -9.55 -10.46 -8.71
C SER A 76 -10.85 -9.70 -8.96
N PHE A 77 -11.10 -8.58 -8.27
CA PHE A 77 -12.29 -7.78 -8.47
C PHE A 77 -12.28 -7.02 -9.80
N VAL A 78 -11.13 -6.50 -10.22
CA VAL A 78 -10.96 -5.91 -11.56
C VAL A 78 -11.23 -6.95 -12.65
N TYR A 79 -10.69 -8.18 -12.49
CA TYR A 79 -10.92 -9.27 -13.44
C TYR A 79 -12.39 -9.69 -13.52
N LEU A 80 -13.09 -9.79 -12.39
CA LEU A 80 -14.49 -10.24 -12.33
C LEU A 80 -15.49 -9.17 -12.81
N ARG A 81 -15.30 -7.89 -12.45
CA ARG A 81 -16.26 -6.82 -12.79
C ARG A 81 -15.91 -6.04 -14.06
N LYS A 82 -14.67 -6.12 -14.56
CA LYS A 82 -14.17 -5.32 -15.69
C LYS A 82 -14.47 -3.82 -15.57
N LYS A 83 -14.68 -3.34 -14.33
CA LYS A 83 -14.95 -1.95 -13.98
C LYS A 83 -14.05 -1.58 -12.82
N GLU A 84 -13.41 -0.42 -12.94
CA GLU A 84 -12.55 0.14 -11.92
C GLU A 84 -13.33 1.19 -11.14
N ASP A 85 -14.04 0.74 -10.12
CA ASP A 85 -14.79 1.62 -9.22
C ASP A 85 -14.04 1.71 -7.88
N PRO A 86 -14.07 2.86 -7.17
CA PRO A 86 -13.47 3.02 -5.84
C PRO A 86 -14.04 2.04 -4.79
N TRP A 87 -15.17 1.41 -5.10
CA TRP A 87 -15.72 0.29 -4.34
C TRP A 87 -14.85 -0.96 -4.34
N ASN A 88 -14.00 -1.16 -5.35
CA ASN A 88 -13.09 -2.30 -5.42
C ASN A 88 -12.03 -2.22 -4.32
N SER A 89 -11.41 -1.05 -4.10
CA SER A 89 -10.44 -0.81 -3.02
C SER A 89 -11.05 -0.99 -1.62
N ILE A 90 -12.29 -0.51 -1.42
CA ILE A 90 -12.98 -0.65 -0.13
C ILE A 90 -13.32 -2.11 0.16
N LEU A 91 -13.85 -2.82 -0.85
CA LEU A 91 -14.24 -4.21 -0.72
C LEU A 91 -13.04 -5.14 -0.60
N SER A 92 -11.94 -4.87 -1.33
CA SER A 92 -10.68 -5.61 -1.21
C SER A 92 -10.05 -5.39 0.17
N GLY A 93 -10.14 -4.19 0.73
CA GLY A 93 -9.76 -3.88 2.11
C GLY A 93 -10.54 -4.68 3.15
N ALA A 94 -11.87 -4.67 3.03
CA ALA A 94 -12.76 -5.41 3.93
C ALA A 94 -12.55 -6.93 3.82
N ALA A 95 -12.44 -7.45 2.59
CA ALA A 95 -12.18 -8.86 2.34
C ALA A 95 -10.80 -9.29 2.83
N THR A 96 -9.76 -8.45 2.66
CA THR A 96 -8.42 -8.73 3.18
C THR A 96 -8.44 -8.87 4.71
N GLY A 97 -9.09 -7.93 5.40
CA GLY A 97 -9.26 -7.98 6.85
C GLY A 97 -10.01 -9.24 7.31
N ALA A 98 -11.10 -9.58 6.61
CA ALA A 98 -11.86 -10.79 6.90
C ALA A 98 -11.02 -12.07 6.72
N ILE A 99 -10.26 -12.18 5.61
CA ILE A 99 -9.47 -13.37 5.27
C ILE A 99 -8.35 -13.61 6.28
N LEU A 100 -7.58 -12.57 6.62
CA LEU A 100 -6.46 -12.72 7.55
C LEU A 100 -6.93 -13.09 8.96
N GLN A 101 -8.11 -12.64 9.33
CA GLN A 101 -8.69 -12.87 10.65
C GLN A 101 -9.61 -14.11 10.69
N ALA A 102 -9.73 -14.85 9.58
CA ALA A 102 -10.64 -16.00 9.45
C ALA A 102 -10.46 -17.06 10.54
N ARG A 103 -9.22 -17.28 10.97
CA ARG A 103 -8.89 -18.29 11.99
C ARG A 103 -9.18 -17.85 13.43
N GLN A 104 -9.50 -16.57 13.64
CA GLN A 104 -9.69 -16.00 14.98
C GLN A 104 -11.17 -15.89 15.37
N GLY A 105 -12.06 -16.42 14.52
CA GLY A 105 -13.51 -16.48 14.75
C GLY A 105 -14.29 -15.37 14.05
N PRO A 106 -15.62 -15.56 13.89
CA PRO A 106 -16.46 -14.69 13.06
C PRO A 106 -16.54 -13.24 13.56
N ALA A 107 -16.51 -13.04 14.89
CA ALA A 107 -16.49 -11.70 15.47
C ALA A 107 -15.21 -10.93 15.11
N ALA A 108 -14.06 -11.61 15.18
CA ALA A 108 -12.77 -11.00 14.81
C ALA A 108 -12.69 -10.72 13.30
N MET A 109 -13.23 -11.62 12.46
CA MET A 109 -13.38 -11.40 11.02
C MET A 109 -14.17 -10.13 10.72
N PHE A 110 -15.34 -9.98 11.32
CA PHE A 110 -16.19 -8.82 11.08
C PHE A 110 -15.52 -7.52 11.55
N ALA A 111 -14.94 -7.52 12.76
CA ALA A 111 -14.22 -6.35 13.28
C ALA A 111 -13.05 -5.94 12.37
N SER A 112 -12.27 -6.91 11.86
CA SER A 112 -11.16 -6.64 10.96
C SER A 112 -11.64 -6.16 9.58
N ALA A 113 -12.74 -6.72 9.06
CA ALA A 113 -13.34 -6.30 7.80
C ALA A 113 -13.84 -4.84 7.86
N VAL A 114 -14.53 -4.47 8.95
CA VAL A 114 -15.01 -3.09 9.15
C VAL A 114 -13.84 -2.12 9.23
N PHE A 115 -12.81 -2.45 10.00
CA PHE A 115 -11.62 -1.60 10.12
C PHE A 115 -10.87 -1.44 8.79
N GLY A 116 -10.65 -2.54 8.07
CA GLY A 116 -9.99 -2.53 6.76
C GLY A 116 -10.76 -1.75 5.71
N GLY A 117 -12.08 -1.95 5.64
CA GLY A 117 -12.96 -1.21 4.73
C GLY A 117 -13.04 0.28 5.08
N PHE A 118 -13.09 0.63 6.36
CA PHE A 118 -13.15 2.01 6.83
C PHE A 118 -11.89 2.80 6.46
N ILE A 119 -10.69 2.23 6.67
CA ILE A 119 -9.43 2.89 6.33
C ILE A 119 -9.37 3.20 4.83
N LEU A 120 -9.70 2.21 3.98
CA LEU A 120 -9.65 2.40 2.53
C LEU A 120 -10.75 3.32 2.02
N ALA A 121 -11.92 3.34 2.66
CA ALA A 121 -12.96 4.32 2.38
C ALA A 121 -12.49 5.76 2.65
N MET A 122 -11.71 5.98 3.71
CA MET A 122 -11.11 7.29 3.99
C MET A 122 -10.01 7.67 2.98
N ILE A 123 -9.17 6.72 2.57
CA ILE A 123 -8.10 6.95 1.60
C ILE A 123 -8.70 7.32 0.23
N GLU A 124 -9.62 6.51 -0.28
CA GLU A 124 -10.32 6.79 -1.56
C GLU A 124 -11.19 8.05 -1.47
N GLY A 125 -11.87 8.27 -0.34
CA GLY A 125 -12.66 9.48 -0.10
C GLY A 125 -11.82 10.75 -0.15
N THR A 126 -10.60 10.70 0.39
CA THR A 126 -9.64 11.80 0.34
C THR A 126 -9.07 11.99 -1.06
N GLY A 127 -8.79 10.90 -1.79
CA GLY A 127 -8.37 10.94 -3.20
C GLY A 127 -9.39 11.64 -4.10
N ILE A 128 -10.68 11.34 -3.93
CA ILE A 128 -11.76 12.02 -4.67
C ILE A 128 -11.82 13.50 -4.31
N LEU A 129 -11.73 13.84 -3.01
CA LEU A 129 -11.80 15.23 -2.56
C LEU A 129 -10.61 16.07 -3.05
N LEU A 130 -9.40 15.53 -2.99
CA LEU A 130 -8.18 16.19 -3.48
C LEU A 130 -8.22 16.38 -4.99
N ASN A 131 -8.70 15.39 -5.75
CA ASN A 131 -8.87 15.53 -7.19
C ASN A 131 -9.89 16.63 -7.52
N ARG A 132 -11.00 16.71 -6.78
CA ARG A 132 -12.00 17.78 -6.93
C ARG A 132 -11.44 19.15 -6.55
N TYR A 133 -10.64 19.23 -5.50
CA TYR A 133 -9.98 20.46 -5.06
C TYR A 133 -8.95 20.94 -6.10
N ASN A 134 -8.09 20.06 -6.58
CA ASN A 134 -7.10 20.40 -7.62
C ASN A 134 -7.77 20.87 -8.91
N GLN A 135 -8.88 20.24 -9.32
CA GLN A 135 -9.67 20.69 -10.48
C GLN A 135 -10.31 22.08 -10.29
N MET A 136 -10.59 22.48 -9.04
CA MET A 136 -11.13 23.82 -8.74
C MET A 136 -10.04 24.90 -8.67
N PHE A 137 -8.83 24.56 -8.20
CA PHE A 137 -7.74 25.52 -7.98
C PHE A 137 -6.74 25.62 -9.14
N MET A 138 -6.62 24.59 -9.97
CA MET A 138 -5.81 24.60 -11.20
C MET A 138 -6.66 24.13 -12.38
N PRO A 139 -7.34 25.02 -13.12
CA PRO A 139 -7.84 24.66 -14.44
C PRO A 139 -6.63 24.24 -15.28
N ALA A 140 -6.63 23.01 -15.78
CA ALA A 140 -5.53 22.50 -16.59
C ALA A 140 -5.22 23.50 -17.72
N PRO A 141 -3.96 23.95 -17.90
CA PRO A 141 -3.63 24.77 -19.04
C PRO A 141 -3.93 23.95 -20.31
N ALA A 142 -4.66 24.54 -21.24
CA ALA A 142 -4.80 24.00 -22.59
C ALA A 142 -3.39 23.97 -23.21
N VAL A 143 -2.77 22.80 -23.30
CA VAL A 143 -1.46 22.64 -23.95
C VAL A 143 -1.59 21.67 -25.11
N GLU A 144 -1.52 22.30 -26.28
CA GLU A 144 -1.26 21.78 -27.62
C GLU A 144 0.11 21.05 -27.65
N GLU A 145 0.16 19.80 -28.13
CA GLU A 145 1.37 18.94 -28.10
C GLU A 145 2.35 19.23 -29.25
N PRO A 146 3.67 19.32 -28.97
CA PRO A 146 4.68 18.68 -29.86
C PRO A 146 5.91 18.11 -29.05
N PRO A 147 6.96 17.48 -29.66
CA PRO A 147 7.30 16.06 -29.45
C PRO A 147 8.61 15.77 -28.67
N VAL A 148 8.71 14.49 -28.28
CA VAL A 148 9.84 13.62 -27.83
C VAL A 148 11.28 14.17 -27.91
N ASP A 149 12.07 14.05 -26.81
CA ASP A 149 13.43 13.45 -26.86
C ASP A 149 14.11 13.20 -25.49
N THR A 150 14.71 11.99 -25.40
CA THR A 150 15.89 11.49 -24.65
C THR A 150 16.24 11.85 -23.18
N ASP A 151 16.44 10.76 -22.42
CA ASP A 151 17.66 10.40 -21.65
C ASP A 151 17.84 10.86 -20.16
N LYS A 152 18.44 9.92 -19.41
CA LYS A 152 19.13 10.02 -18.10
C LYS A 152 18.32 9.93 -16.80
N GLY A 153 18.28 8.69 -16.32
CA GLY A 153 18.59 8.22 -14.97
C GLY A 153 18.47 9.16 -13.77
N LYS A 154 17.63 8.75 -12.79
CA LYS A 154 17.81 9.16 -11.39
C LYS A 154 17.07 8.22 -10.41
N VAL A 155 17.86 7.37 -9.75
CA VAL A 155 17.68 6.76 -8.42
C VAL A 155 16.25 6.78 -7.86
N ASP A 156 15.52 5.68 -8.06
CA ASP A 156 14.21 5.42 -7.46
C ASP A 156 14.36 5.13 -5.95
N LEU A 157 14.01 6.12 -5.14
CA LEU A 157 13.59 5.90 -3.75
C LEU A 157 12.17 5.33 -3.79
N SER A 158 12.07 4.01 -3.98
CA SER A 158 10.80 3.28 -4.05
C SER A 158 10.02 3.39 -2.73
N MET A 159 9.02 4.28 -2.70
CA MET A 159 7.94 4.22 -1.73
C MET A 159 6.95 3.14 -2.19
N PRO A 160 6.46 2.24 -1.32
CA PRO A 160 5.58 1.15 -1.72
C PRO A 160 4.29 1.65 -2.37
N SER A 161 3.89 0.95 -3.43
CA SER A 161 2.69 1.13 -4.28
C SER A 161 1.35 1.26 -3.53
N PHE A 162 1.33 0.95 -2.22
CA PHE A 162 0.25 1.25 -1.27
C PHE A 162 -0.14 2.73 -1.15
N PHE A 163 0.78 3.65 -1.44
CA PHE A 163 0.53 5.10 -1.36
C PHE A 163 0.32 5.78 -2.71
N SER A 164 0.29 5.02 -3.82
CA SER A 164 0.02 5.57 -5.16
C SER A 164 -1.49 5.83 -5.39
N SER A 165 -2.13 6.52 -4.44
CA SER A 165 -3.41 7.18 -4.64
C SER A 165 -3.22 8.67 -4.37
N SER A 166 -2.71 9.41 -5.36
CA SER A 166 -2.95 10.85 -5.57
C SER A 166 -2.19 11.37 -6.80
N PRO A 167 -2.54 12.53 -7.38
CA PRO A 167 -3.83 12.90 -7.95
C PRO A 167 -3.63 13.46 -9.38
N GLY A 168 -4.39 12.99 -10.35
CA GLY A 168 -4.56 13.67 -11.64
C GLY A 168 -3.39 13.52 -12.64
N GLN A 169 -3.59 12.67 -13.63
CA GLN A 169 -3.40 13.09 -15.02
C GLN A 169 -4.36 12.33 -15.93
N SER A 170 -5.39 13.06 -16.38
CA SER A 170 -5.93 12.93 -17.74
C SER A 170 -4.76 12.94 -18.74
N SER A 171 -4.73 12.18 -19.82
CA SER A 171 -5.78 12.13 -20.83
C SER A 171 -5.72 10.85 -21.67
N SER A 172 -6.90 10.47 -22.17
CA SER A 172 -7.13 9.53 -23.25
C SER A 172 -6.43 9.96 -24.54
N ALA A 173 -5.96 9.00 -25.33
CA ALA A 173 -6.28 8.94 -26.76
C ALA A 173 -6.08 7.53 -27.32
N SER A 174 -7.21 6.88 -27.57
CA SER A 174 -7.39 5.83 -28.56
C SER A 174 -7.12 6.32 -29.97
N GLY A 175 -6.54 5.47 -30.82
CA GLY A 175 -6.50 5.62 -32.28
C GLY A 175 -5.87 4.39 -32.91
N HIS A 176 -6.57 3.26 -32.93
CA HIS A 176 -7.27 2.74 -34.11
C HIS A 176 -6.34 2.50 -35.31
N PHE A 177 -6.05 1.21 -35.53
CA PHE A 177 -5.80 0.69 -36.87
C PHE A 177 -7.13 0.72 -37.62
N SER A 178 -7.14 1.44 -38.74
CA SER A 178 -8.23 1.69 -39.71
C SER A 178 -9.29 2.71 -39.29
#